data_AF-A0A847S8N6-F1
#
_entry.id   AF-A0A847S8N6-F1
#
_cell.length_a   1.000
_cell.length_b   1.000
_cell.length_c   1.000
_cell.angle_alpha   90.00
_cell.angle_beta   90.00
_cell.angle_gamma   90.00
#
_symmetry.space_group_name_H-M   'P 1'
#
loop_
_entity.id
_entity.type
_entity.pdbx_description
1 polymer ?
#
loop_
_entity_poly.entity_id
_entity_poly.type
_entity_poly.pdbx_seq_one_letter_code
_entity_poly.pdbx_strand_id
1 'polypeptide(L)'
;MCTEKLKTKRSMLIHFLLLGCFVHALAGMAMTARPELLAQFLGPFQASFWATAVPQAAHQQLLWWLQAFGATLQMLGLCMTLMVWSGRHHRQPTVWLGLALALLLWAPQDICLSWQRGIALFVSLDLLAVLALLPPLLLLYFIDKRGDA
;
A
#
# COMPACT_ATOMS: atom_id res chain seq x y z
N MET A 1 -8.94 4.63 33.37
CA MET A 1 -7.61 4.21 32.81
C MET A 1 -7.70 3.37 31.54
N CYS A 2 -8.58 2.35 31.46
CA CYS A 2 -8.70 1.50 30.25
C CYS A 2 -9.19 2.27 29.01
N THR A 3 -10.10 3.23 29.19
CA THR A 3 -10.70 4.05 28.13
C THR A 3 -9.69 5.01 27.49
N GLU A 4 -8.87 5.68 28.28
CA GLU A 4 -7.83 6.60 27.77
C GLU A 4 -6.74 5.85 26.98
N LYS A 5 -6.26 4.70 27.48
CA LYS A 5 -5.31 3.84 26.74
C LYS A 5 -5.88 3.37 25.40
N LEU A 6 -7.17 3.04 25.34
CA LEU A 6 -7.85 2.63 24.11
C LEU A 6 -7.95 3.78 23.10
N LYS A 7 -8.29 4.99 23.56
CA LYS A 7 -8.30 6.20 22.72
C LYS A 7 -6.93 6.52 22.14
N THR A 8 -5.87 6.49 22.97
CA THR A 8 -4.49 6.71 22.52
C THR A 8 -4.07 5.67 21.49
N LYS A 9 -4.33 4.37 21.75
CA LYS A 9 -4.02 3.30 20.80
C LYS A 9 -4.74 3.50 19.47
N ARG A 10 -6.06 3.77 19.49
CA ARG A 10 -6.84 4.04 18.28
C ARG A 10 -6.24 5.19 17.48
N SER A 11 -5.95 6.30 18.14
CA SER A 11 -5.35 7.48 17.50
C SER A 11 -4.02 7.13 16.82
N MET A 12 -3.15 6.39 17.51
CA MET A 12 -1.86 5.96 16.95
C MET A 12 -2.03 5.09 15.70
N LEU A 13 -2.95 4.12 15.72
CA LEU A 13 -3.22 3.26 14.57
C LEU A 13 -3.75 4.07 13.37
N ILE A 14 -4.62 5.05 13.61
CA ILE A 14 -5.13 5.93 12.55
C ILE A 14 -4.02 6.78 11.93
N HIS A 15 -3.15 7.38 12.75
CA HIS A 15 -2.01 8.17 12.24
C HIS A 15 -1.04 7.28 11.46
N PHE A 16 -0.83 6.05 11.89
CA PHE A 16 -0.05 5.06 11.15
C PHE A 16 -0.66 4.78 9.77
N LEU A 17 -1.97 4.56 9.67
CA LEU A 17 -2.65 4.35 8.39
C LEU A 17 -2.58 5.61 7.49
N LEU A 18 -2.79 6.80 8.05
CA LEU A 18 -2.67 8.07 7.31
C LEU A 18 -1.25 8.29 6.77
N LEU A 19 -0.22 7.93 7.55
CA LEU A 19 1.17 7.95 7.08
C LEU A 19 1.34 7.01 5.88
N GLY A 20 0.78 5.80 5.95
CA GLY A 20 0.75 4.87 4.82
C GLY A 20 0.08 5.48 3.57
N CYS A 21 -1.10 6.10 3.71
CA CYS A 21 -1.78 6.78 2.60
C CYS A 21 -0.94 7.91 1.99
N PHE A 22 -0.28 8.70 2.84
CA PHE A 22 0.61 9.78 2.41
C PHE A 22 1.81 9.23 1.62
N VAL A 23 2.42 8.14 2.08
CA VAL A 23 3.50 7.46 1.35
C VAL A 23 3.04 6.99 -0.04
N HIS A 24 1.82 6.45 -0.17
CA HIS A 24 1.27 6.06 -1.48
C HIS A 24 1.10 7.27 -2.41
N ALA A 25 0.56 8.38 -1.91
CA ALA A 25 0.42 9.61 -2.69
C ALA A 25 1.78 10.16 -3.14
N LEU A 26 2.77 10.21 -2.24
CA LEU A 26 4.13 10.65 -2.57
C LEU A 26 4.80 9.71 -3.58
N ALA A 27 4.70 8.40 -3.38
CA ALA A 27 5.27 7.41 -4.30
C ALA A 27 4.63 7.54 -5.68
N GLY A 28 3.31 7.69 -5.76
CA GLY A 28 2.61 7.91 -7.02
C GLY A 28 3.03 9.20 -7.72
N MET A 29 3.24 10.29 -6.98
CA MET A 29 3.79 11.54 -7.53
C MET A 29 5.22 11.34 -8.05
N ALA A 30 6.07 10.64 -7.30
CA ALA A 30 7.44 10.34 -7.72
C ALA A 30 7.47 9.46 -8.98
N MET A 31 6.62 8.43 -9.06
CA MET A 31 6.45 7.58 -10.24
C MET A 31 6.03 8.38 -11.48
N THR A 32 5.11 9.33 -11.33
CA THR A 32 4.64 10.15 -12.46
C THR A 32 5.66 11.22 -12.88
N ALA A 33 6.24 11.93 -11.91
CA ALA A 33 7.10 13.07 -12.19
C ALA A 33 8.55 12.68 -12.51
N ARG A 34 9.05 11.60 -11.91
CA ARG A 34 10.46 11.16 -11.93
C ARG A 34 10.59 9.64 -12.08
N PRO A 35 9.97 9.01 -13.10
CA PRO A 35 9.99 7.55 -13.29
C PRO A 35 11.41 6.98 -13.40
N GLU A 36 12.36 7.75 -13.91
CA GLU A 36 13.77 7.37 -14.05
C GLU A 36 14.49 7.16 -12.72
N LEU A 37 14.13 7.91 -11.67
CA LEU A 37 14.68 7.69 -10.33
C LEU A 37 14.22 6.35 -9.78
N LEU A 38 12.95 6.01 -9.99
CA LEU A 38 12.38 4.74 -9.51
C LEU A 38 12.87 3.56 -10.34
N ALA A 39 13.04 3.73 -11.65
CA ALA A 39 13.54 2.68 -12.53
C ALA A 39 14.93 2.15 -12.14
N GLN A 40 15.76 2.96 -11.46
CA GLN A 40 17.06 2.54 -10.93
C GLN A 40 16.91 1.48 -9.82
N PHE A 41 15.86 1.57 -9.01
CA PHE A 41 15.57 0.59 -7.95
C PHE A 41 14.92 -0.70 -8.50
N LEU A 42 14.50 -0.69 -9.76
CA LEU A 42 13.89 -1.84 -10.44
C LEU A 42 14.90 -2.76 -11.13
N GLY A 43 16.20 -2.61 -10.86
CA GLY A 43 17.24 -3.51 -11.39
C GLY A 43 16.93 -5.00 -11.18
N PRO A 44 16.56 -5.45 -9.97
CA PRO A 44 16.16 -6.84 -9.73
C PRO A 44 14.94 -7.28 -10.54
N PHE A 45 13.97 -6.38 -10.75
CA PHE A 45 12.83 -6.64 -11.62
C PHE A 45 13.28 -6.82 -13.07
N GLN A 46 14.07 -5.90 -13.61
CA GLN A 46 14.57 -5.98 -14.98
C GLN A 46 15.40 -7.25 -15.23
N ALA A 47 16.26 -7.64 -14.28
CA ALA A 47 17.07 -8.85 -14.35
C ALA A 47 16.25 -10.15 -14.42
N SER A 48 14.99 -10.15 -13.95
CA SER A 48 14.09 -11.30 -14.06
C SER A 48 13.51 -11.50 -15.46
N PHE A 49 13.60 -10.50 -16.33
CA PHE A 49 13.09 -10.54 -17.71
C PHE A 49 14.21 -10.61 -18.75
N TRP A 50 15.37 -10.01 -18.49
CA TRP A 50 16.49 -9.98 -19.41
C TRP A 50 17.79 -10.39 -18.71
N ALA A 51 18.47 -11.40 -19.24
CA ALA A 51 19.79 -11.82 -18.75
C ALA A 51 20.93 -10.87 -19.20
N THR A 52 20.65 -10.03 -20.18
CA THR A 52 21.56 -9.03 -20.76
C THR A 52 20.96 -7.64 -20.61
N ALA A 53 21.61 -6.61 -21.20
CA ALA A 53 21.08 -5.26 -21.19
C ALA A 53 19.60 -5.21 -21.64
N VAL A 54 18.80 -4.42 -20.91
CA VAL A 54 17.37 -4.24 -21.20
C VAL A 54 17.24 -3.57 -22.57
N PRO A 55 16.42 -4.12 -23.50
CA PRO A 55 16.15 -3.46 -24.76
C PRO A 55 15.60 -2.05 -24.55
N GLN A 56 16.10 -1.07 -25.30
CA GLN A 56 15.74 0.34 -25.11
C GLN A 56 14.23 0.58 -25.16
N ALA A 57 13.52 -0.07 -26.08
CA ALA A 57 12.07 0.03 -26.18
C ALA A 57 11.35 -0.51 -24.92
N ALA A 58 11.82 -1.61 -24.35
CA ALA A 58 11.27 -2.16 -23.11
C ALA A 58 11.53 -1.24 -21.91
N HIS A 59 12.70 -0.58 -21.88
CA HIS A 59 13.00 0.42 -20.86
C HIS A 59 12.07 1.64 -20.97
N GLN A 60 11.86 2.17 -22.17
CA GLN A 60 10.91 3.27 -22.40
C GLN A 60 9.48 2.89 -22.01
N GLN A 61 9.06 1.66 -22.32
CA GLN A 61 7.77 1.12 -21.92
C GLN A 61 7.65 0.99 -20.39
N LEU A 62 8.70 0.58 -19.68
CA LEU A 62 8.72 0.55 -18.21
C LEU A 62 8.53 1.96 -17.62
N LEU A 63 9.22 2.97 -18.15
CA LEU A 63 9.07 4.35 -17.69
C LEU A 63 7.64 4.85 -17.91
N TRP A 64 7.04 4.54 -19.06
CA TRP A 64 5.65 4.87 -19.35
C TRP A 64 4.69 4.17 -18.36
N TRP A 65 4.89 2.88 -18.09
CA TRP A 65 4.10 2.15 -17.11
C TRP A 65 4.22 2.76 -15.72
N LEU A 66 5.42 3.14 -15.28
CA LEU A 66 5.62 3.83 -14.01
C LEU A 66 4.80 5.11 -13.94
N GLN A 67 4.78 5.91 -15.02
CA GLN A 67 4.00 7.15 -15.03
C GLN A 67 2.49 6.88 -14.92
N ALA A 68 1.99 5.93 -15.71
CA ALA A 68 0.57 5.55 -15.72
C ALA A 68 0.10 4.95 -14.38
N PHE A 69 0.88 4.04 -13.81
CA PHE A 69 0.62 3.50 -12.48
C PHE A 69 0.82 4.54 -11.39
N GLY A 70 1.73 5.50 -11.56
CA GLY A 70 1.92 6.61 -10.65
C GLY A 70 0.65 7.45 -10.49
N ALA A 71 -0.01 7.80 -11.59
CA ALA A 71 -1.29 8.52 -11.54
C ALA A 71 -2.38 7.69 -10.85
N THR A 72 -2.41 6.38 -11.11
CA THR A 72 -3.34 5.45 -10.45
C THR A 72 -3.08 5.37 -8.94
N LEU A 73 -1.81 5.30 -8.53
CA LEU A 73 -1.39 5.22 -7.15
C LEU A 73 -1.70 6.51 -6.38
N GLN A 74 -1.61 7.68 -7.03
CA GLN A 74 -2.06 8.94 -6.46
C GLN A 74 -3.56 8.94 -6.17
N MET A 75 -4.37 8.54 -7.16
CA MET A 75 -5.83 8.41 -6.99
C MET A 75 -6.15 7.44 -5.84
N LEU A 76 -5.51 6.27 -5.81
CA LEU A 76 -5.69 5.29 -4.74
C LEU A 76 -5.28 5.86 -3.38
N GLY A 77 -4.15 6.57 -3.29
CA GLY A 77 -3.70 7.24 -2.07
C GLY A 77 -4.72 8.25 -1.55
N LEU A 78 -5.36 9.02 -2.45
CA LEU A 78 -6.44 9.93 -2.08
C LEU A 78 -7.68 9.17 -1.59
N CYS A 79 -8.13 8.15 -2.30
CA CYS A 79 -9.26 7.32 -1.89
C CYS A 79 -9.02 6.65 -0.52
N MET A 80 -7.83 6.08 -0.30
CA MET A 80 -7.44 5.51 0.99
C MET A 80 -7.45 6.56 2.10
N THR A 81 -6.93 7.76 1.83
CA THR A 81 -6.96 8.88 2.79
C THR A 81 -8.39 9.23 3.19
N LEU A 82 -9.31 9.33 2.21
CA LEU A 82 -10.73 9.61 2.47
C LEU A 82 -11.39 8.50 3.28
N MET A 83 -11.08 7.23 3.00
CA MET A 83 -11.56 6.09 3.77
C MET A 83 -11.08 6.15 5.22
N VAL A 84 -9.77 6.34 5.45
CA VAL A 84 -9.20 6.43 6.81
C VAL A 84 -9.75 7.66 7.56
N TRP A 85 -9.94 8.78 6.87
CA TRP A 85 -10.56 9.98 7.41
C TRP A 85 -12.02 9.72 7.82
N SER A 86 -12.79 9.03 6.98
CA SER A 86 -14.17 8.63 7.28
C SER A 86 -14.22 7.71 8.51
N GLY A 87 -13.39 6.67 8.55
CA GLY A 87 -13.29 5.77 9.71
C GLY A 87 -12.86 6.51 10.99
N ARG A 88 -11.98 7.51 10.88
CA ARG A 88 -11.57 8.34 12.01
C ARG A 88 -12.76 9.08 12.64
N HIS A 89 -13.62 9.69 11.83
CA HIS A 89 -14.71 10.55 12.29
C HIS A 89 -16.02 9.82 12.56
N HIS A 90 -16.44 8.92 11.67
CA HIS A 90 -17.71 8.21 11.79
C HIS A 90 -17.61 6.92 12.58
N ARG A 91 -16.39 6.47 12.93
CA ARG A 91 -16.13 5.24 13.68
C ARG A 91 -16.78 3.98 13.09
N GLN A 92 -17.03 3.96 11.80
CA GLN A 92 -17.69 2.83 11.14
C GLN A 92 -16.75 1.64 11.04
N PRO A 93 -17.03 0.50 11.71
CA PRO A 93 -16.14 -0.67 11.68
C PRO A 93 -15.95 -1.23 10.27
N THR A 94 -16.97 -1.09 9.42
CA THR A 94 -16.97 -1.55 8.02
C THR A 94 -15.89 -0.91 7.17
N VAL A 95 -15.44 0.32 7.48
CA VAL A 95 -14.32 0.97 6.79
C VAL A 95 -13.03 0.18 6.98
N TRP A 96 -12.74 -0.22 8.22
CA TRP A 96 -11.53 -0.99 8.55
C TRP A 96 -11.57 -2.38 7.93
N LEU A 97 -12.75 -3.02 7.95
CA LEU A 97 -12.96 -4.31 7.31
C LEU A 97 -12.78 -4.21 5.78
N GLY A 98 -13.34 -3.18 5.15
CA GLY A 98 -13.19 -2.96 3.71
C GLY A 98 -11.73 -2.77 3.29
N LEU A 99 -10.97 -1.99 4.04
CA LEU A 99 -9.52 -1.82 3.81
C LEU A 99 -8.76 -3.14 4.01
N ALA A 100 -9.12 -3.94 5.01
CA ALA A 100 -8.50 -5.26 5.22
C ALA A 100 -8.81 -6.23 4.08
N LEU A 101 -10.05 -6.25 3.60
CA LEU A 101 -10.45 -7.07 2.45
C LEU A 101 -9.74 -6.62 1.16
N ALA A 102 -9.60 -5.31 0.94
CA ALA A 102 -8.84 -4.78 -0.20
C ALA A 102 -7.37 -5.23 -0.15
N LEU A 103 -6.74 -5.16 1.03
CA LEU A 103 -5.37 -5.64 1.25
C LEU A 103 -5.24 -7.15 0.98
N LEU A 104 -6.18 -7.95 1.50
CA LEU A 104 -6.20 -9.41 1.32
C LEU A 104 -6.55 -9.82 -0.10
N LEU A 105 -7.22 -8.97 -0.88
CA LEU A 105 -7.45 -9.20 -2.30
C LEU A 105 -6.19 -8.89 -3.11
N TRP A 106 -5.55 -7.75 -2.84
CA TRP A 106 -4.40 -7.28 -3.61
C TRP A 106 -3.12 -8.11 -3.34
N ALA A 107 -2.72 -8.25 -2.08
CA ALA A 107 -1.39 -8.78 -1.75
C ALA A 107 -1.13 -10.21 -2.27
N PRO A 108 -2.07 -11.17 -2.21
CA PRO A 108 -1.82 -12.51 -2.74
C PRO A 108 -1.55 -12.52 -4.26
N GLN A 109 -2.19 -11.62 -5.00
CA GLN A 109 -2.00 -11.53 -6.44
C GLN A 109 -0.58 -11.04 -6.76
N ASP A 110 -0.13 -9.98 -6.09
CA ASP A 110 1.18 -9.37 -6.32
C ASP A 110 2.33 -10.29 -5.86
N ILE A 111 2.15 -10.96 -4.72
CA ILE A 111 3.05 -12.00 -4.24
C ILE A 111 3.14 -13.14 -5.25
N CYS A 112 2.01 -13.60 -5.79
CA CYS A 112 2.00 -14.70 -6.75
C CYS A 112 2.75 -14.34 -8.04
N LEU A 113 2.50 -13.15 -8.60
CA LEU A 113 3.17 -12.66 -9.80
C LEU A 113 4.68 -12.51 -9.58
N SER A 114 5.08 -11.93 -8.45
CA SER A 114 6.48 -11.75 -8.07
C SER A 114 7.20 -13.09 -7.84
N TRP A 115 6.53 -14.02 -7.18
CA TRP A 115 7.04 -15.37 -6.93
C TRP A 115 7.29 -16.14 -8.23
N GLN A 116 6.35 -16.12 -9.18
CA GLN A 116 6.49 -16.76 -10.48
C GLN A 116 7.71 -16.26 -11.27
N ARG A 117 8.17 -15.04 -11.01
CA ARG A 117 9.33 -14.40 -11.64
C ARG A 117 10.59 -14.43 -10.78
N GLY A 118 10.56 -15.05 -9.60
CA GLY A 118 11.71 -15.12 -8.69
C GLY A 118 12.12 -13.77 -8.10
N ILE A 119 11.23 -12.78 -8.06
CA ILE A 119 11.53 -11.42 -7.58
C ILE A 119 11.32 -11.37 -6.05
N ALA A 120 12.26 -11.95 -5.31
CA ALA A 120 12.16 -12.11 -3.85
C ALA A 120 11.98 -10.77 -3.09
N LEU A 121 12.52 -9.68 -3.63
CA LEU A 121 12.35 -8.34 -3.07
C LEU A 121 10.87 -7.95 -2.98
N PHE A 122 10.10 -8.13 -4.04
CA PHE A 122 8.69 -7.73 -4.08
C PHE A 122 7.82 -8.62 -3.21
N VAL A 123 8.05 -9.93 -3.24
CA VAL A 123 7.42 -10.87 -2.29
C VAL A 123 7.63 -10.43 -0.84
N SER A 124 8.86 -10.02 -0.50
CA SER A 124 9.18 -9.58 0.86
C SER A 124 8.48 -8.26 1.22
N LEU A 125 8.43 -7.30 0.30
CA LEU A 125 7.74 -6.02 0.52
C LEU A 125 6.23 -6.22 0.71
N ASP A 126 5.60 -7.07 -0.09
CA ASP A 126 4.16 -7.35 0.02
C ASP A 126 3.82 -8.07 1.32
N LEU A 127 4.63 -9.05 1.74
CA LEU A 127 4.47 -9.72 3.03
C LEU A 127 4.63 -8.73 4.19
N LEU A 128 5.63 -7.85 4.14
CA LEU A 128 5.82 -6.81 5.14
C LEU A 128 4.62 -5.86 5.19
N ALA A 129 4.07 -5.47 4.04
CA ALA A 129 2.87 -4.64 3.98
C ALA A 129 1.67 -5.32 4.65
N VAL A 130 1.43 -6.61 4.37
CA VAL A 130 0.36 -7.38 5.00
C VAL A 130 0.54 -7.45 6.52
N LEU A 131 1.75 -7.79 6.98
CA LEU A 131 2.06 -7.92 8.41
C LEU A 131 1.97 -6.57 9.14
N ALA A 132 2.30 -5.46 8.46
CA ALA A 132 2.24 -4.13 9.04
C ALA A 132 0.81 -3.56 9.08
N LEU A 133 -0.01 -3.84 8.06
CA LEU A 133 -1.32 -3.19 7.86
C LEU A 133 -2.49 -4.03 8.38
N LEU A 134 -2.45 -5.36 8.28
CA LEU A 134 -3.57 -6.19 8.67
C LEU A 134 -3.85 -6.11 10.20
N PRO A 135 -2.86 -6.20 11.10
CA PRO A 135 -3.11 -6.05 12.53
C PRO A 135 -3.76 -4.72 12.94
N PRO A 136 -3.30 -3.52 12.52
CA PRO A 136 -3.96 -2.27 12.89
C PRO A 136 -5.39 -2.18 12.36
N LEU A 137 -5.67 -2.67 11.15
CA LEU A 137 -7.02 -2.68 10.57
C LEU A 137 -7.98 -3.56 11.39
N LEU A 138 -7.56 -4.78 11.74
CA LEU A 138 -8.37 -5.68 12.57
C LEU A 138 -8.58 -5.12 13.99
N LEU A 139 -7.53 -4.53 14.58
CA LEU A 139 -7.64 -3.89 15.89
C LEU A 139 -8.62 -2.71 15.86
N LEU A 140 -8.57 -1.85 14.84
CA LEU A 140 -9.51 -0.74 14.67
C LEU A 140 -10.95 -1.23 14.48
N TYR A 141 -11.16 -2.29 13.69
CA TYR A 141 -12.47 -2.95 13.56
C TYR A 141 -13.03 -3.35 14.93
N PHE A 142 -12.26 -4.06 15.76
CA PHE A 142 -12.73 -4.50 17.06
C PHE A 142 -12.90 -3.36 18.07
N ILE A 143 -12.06 -2.32 18.02
CA ILE A 143 -12.18 -1.13 18.88
C ILE A 143 -13.49 -0.39 18.59
N ASP A 144 -13.77 -0.14 17.31
CA ASP A 144 -14.94 0.65 16.93
C ASP A 144 -16.23 -0.17 17.06
N LYS A 145 -16.22 -1.46 16.72
CA LYS A 145 -17.38 -2.36 16.94
C LYS A 145 -17.80 -2.47 18.40
N ARG A 146 -16.84 -2.40 19.33
CA ARG A 146 -17.13 -2.41 20.79
C ARG A 146 -17.56 -1.05 21.33
N GLY A 147 -17.30 0.04 20.59
CA GLY A 147 -17.72 1.39 20.99
C GLY A 147 -19.16 1.70 20.57
N ASP A 148 -19.70 0.94 19.61
CA ASP A 148 -21.09 1.01 19.16
C ASP A 148 -22.04 0.08 19.96
N ALA A 149 -21.50 -0.68 20.92
CA ALA A 149 -22.22 -1.56 21.86
C ALA A 149 -22.17 -1.01 23.29
#